data_AF-A0A2D9JFR1-F1
#
_entry.id   AF-A0A2D9JFR1-F1
#
_cell.length_a   1.000
_cell.length_b   1.000
_cell.length_c   1.000
_cell.angle_alpha   90.00
_cell.angle_beta   90.00
_cell.angle_gamma   90.00
#
_symmetry.space_group_name_H-M   'P 1'
#
loop_
_entity.id
_entity.type
_entity.pdbx_description
1 polymer ?
#
loop_
_entity_poly.entity_id
_entity_poly.type
_entity_poly.pdbx_seq_one_letter_code
_entity_poly.pdbx_strand_id
1 'polypeptide(L)'
;MPPMMFQLRLNDGRWLSYSYSDVREIECRDAGQIKLTVFAASRTLITIEGRNLRELATLFGLASVRWLEEADPRGRRRPESSAEIMKINVETVQAA
;
A
#
# COMPACT_ATOMS: atom_id res chain seq x y z
N MET A 1 8.89 -15.75 -10.58
CA MET A 1 8.78 -15.92 -9.12
C MET A 1 8.24 -14.62 -8.55
N PRO A 2 7.17 -14.64 -7.71
CA PRO A 2 6.65 -13.44 -7.07
C PRO A 2 7.72 -12.78 -6.19
N PRO A 3 7.73 -11.44 -6.03
CA PRO A 3 8.57 -10.80 -5.02
C PRO A 3 8.25 -11.33 -3.62
N MET A 4 9.29 -11.56 -2.81
CA MET A 4 9.13 -12.01 -1.42
C MET A 4 8.68 -10.85 -0.50
N MET A 5 8.88 -9.61 -0.92
CA MET A 5 8.61 -8.41 -0.14
C MET A 5 8.13 -7.26 -1.04
N PHE A 6 7.45 -6.30 -0.44
CA PHE A 6 7.10 -5.04 -1.08
C PHE A 6 7.60 -3.85 -0.27
N GLN A 7 7.79 -2.73 -0.95
CA GLN A 7 8.28 -1.49 -0.34
C GLN A 7 7.30 -0.34 -0.52
N LEU A 8 7.19 0.50 0.51
CA LEU A 8 6.41 1.73 0.48
C LEU A 8 7.35 2.91 0.60
N ARG A 9 7.24 3.86 -0.32
CA ARG A 9 7.91 5.15 -0.20
C ARG A 9 6.89 6.20 0.23
N LEU A 10 7.10 6.75 1.41
CA LEU A 10 6.25 7.80 1.98
C LEU A 10 6.68 9.18 1.46
N ASN A 11 5.79 10.18 1.55
CA ASN A 11 6.08 11.56 1.15
C ASN A 11 7.23 12.20 1.94
N ASP A 12 7.49 11.75 3.17
CA ASP A 12 8.60 12.20 4.00
C ASP A 12 9.96 11.61 3.58
N GLY A 13 9.96 10.79 2.52
CA GLY A 13 11.15 10.18 1.93
C GLY A 13 11.56 8.84 2.58
N ARG A 14 10.86 8.38 3.62
CA ARG A 14 11.14 7.07 4.22
C ARG A 14 10.72 5.93 3.30
N TRP A 15 11.55 4.89 3.30
CA TRP A 15 11.24 3.58 2.70
C TRP A 15 10.92 2.58 3.79
N LEU A 16 9.75 1.96 3.70
CA LEU A 16 9.31 0.90 4.58
C LEU A 16 9.21 -0.40 3.78
N SER A 17 9.63 -1.51 4.38
CA SER A 17 9.67 -2.81 3.69
C SER A 17 8.89 -3.85 4.50
N TYR A 18 8.07 -4.63 3.81
CA TYR A 18 7.24 -5.66 4.42
C TYR A 18 7.32 -6.94 3.62
N SER A 19 7.41 -8.08 4.32
CA SER A 19 7.30 -9.39 3.69
C SER A 19 5.86 -9.69 3.33
N TYR A 20 5.62 -10.32 2.19
CA TYR A 20 4.30 -10.84 1.86
C TYR A 20 3.86 -11.96 2.81
N SER A 21 4.78 -12.70 3.42
CA SER A 21 4.48 -13.72 4.42
C SER A 21 3.77 -13.17 5.66
N ASP A 22 3.93 -11.88 5.92
CA ASP A 22 3.44 -11.22 7.12
C ASP A 22 2.09 -10.53 6.87
N VAL A 23 1.67 -10.40 5.60
CA VAL A 23 0.36 -9.87 5.24
C VAL A 23 -0.72 -10.89 5.61
N ARG A 24 -1.64 -10.48 6.48
CA ARG A 24 -2.75 -11.34 6.95
C ARG A 24 -4.06 -11.03 6.27
N GLU A 25 -4.29 -9.76 6.00
CA GLU A 25 -5.55 -9.28 5.43
C GLU A 25 -5.27 -8.20 4.41
N ILE A 26 -6.04 -8.25 3.31
CA ILE A 26 -6.09 -7.23 2.27
C ILE A 26 -7.56 -6.87 2.10
N GLU A 27 -7.95 -5.68 2.56
CA GLU A 27 -9.31 -5.18 2.41
C GLU A 27 -9.35 -4.10 1.34
N CYS A 28 -10.34 -4.20 0.45
CA CYS A 28 -10.66 -3.17 -0.54
C CYS A 28 -12.19 -3.06 -0.61
N ARG A 29 -12.76 -2.13 0.17
CA ARG A 29 -14.23 -1.93 0.20
C ARG A 29 -14.73 -1.14 -1.02
N ASP A 30 -13.93 -0.20 -1.50
CA ASP A 30 -14.21 0.62 -2.67
C ASP A 30 -12.94 0.81 -3.50
N ALA A 31 -13.06 1.46 -4.66
CA ALA A 31 -11.91 1.73 -5.53
C ALA A 31 -11.01 2.88 -5.01
N GLY A 32 -11.27 3.44 -3.82
CA GLY A 32 -10.56 4.58 -3.26
C GLY A 32 -9.64 4.24 -2.08
N GLN A 33 -9.82 3.08 -1.45
CA GLN A 33 -9.02 2.68 -0.29
C GLN A 33 -8.65 1.20 -0.28
N ILE A 34 -7.39 0.91 0.05
CA ILE A 34 -6.90 -0.44 0.39
C ILE A 34 -6.36 -0.41 1.82
N LYS A 35 -6.67 -1.44 2.60
CA LYS A 35 -6.04 -1.68 3.90
C LYS A 35 -5.29 -3.00 3.88
N LEU A 36 -4.05 -2.96 4.34
CA LEU A 36 -3.23 -4.16 4.54
C LEU A 36 -2.95 -4.30 6.03
N THR A 37 -3.31 -5.45 6.59
CA THR A 37 -2.90 -5.80 7.95
C THR A 37 -1.65 -6.66 7.88
N VAL A 38 -0.53 -6.17 8.42
CA VAL A 38 0.75 -6.87 8.43
C VAL A 38 1.13 -7.24 9.88
N PHE A 39 1.47 -8.50 10.10
CA PHE A 39 1.93 -9.03 11.39
C PHE A 39 3.39 -9.47 11.28
N ALA A 40 4.29 -8.49 11.34
CA ALA A 40 5.73 -8.71 11.44
C ALA A 40 6.13 -8.70 12.93
N ALA A 41 7.06 -7.82 13.33
CA ALA A 41 7.43 -7.63 14.74
C ALA A 41 6.29 -7.03 15.60
N SER A 42 5.33 -6.36 14.96
CA SER A 42 4.14 -5.78 15.59
C SER A 42 3.00 -5.77 14.58
N ARG A 43 1.77 -5.54 15.04
CA ARG A 43 0.62 -5.37 14.13
C ARG A 43 0.71 -3.99 13.48
N THR A 44 0.91 -3.95 12.18
CA THR A 44 0.94 -2.73 11.38
C THR A 44 -0.26 -2.68 10.46
N LEU A 45 -1.01 -1.58 10.51
CA LEU A 45 -2.07 -1.27 9.57
C LEU A 45 -1.51 -0.29 8.52
N ILE A 46 -1.49 -0.72 7.27
CA ILE A 46 -1.12 0.12 6.13
C ILE A 46 -2.40 0.49 5.40
N THR A 47 -2.70 1.79 5.33
CA THR A 47 -3.85 2.31 4.58
C THR A 47 -3.35 3.05 3.35
N ILE A 48 -3.78 2.64 2.17
CA ILE A 48 -3.44 3.25 0.89
C ILE A 48 -4.72 3.91 0.36
N GLU A 49 -4.68 5.22 0.19
CA GLU A 49 -5.81 6.02 -0.29
C GLU A 49 -5.49 6.59 -1.67
N GLY A 50 -6.51 6.65 -2.53
CA GLY A 50 -6.31 7.05 -3.91
C GLY A 50 -7.53 6.88 -4.79
N ARG A 51 -7.28 6.62 -6.07
CA ARG A 51 -8.31 6.44 -7.10
C ARG A 51 -8.03 5.19 -7.91
N ASN A 52 -9.09 4.48 -8.30
CA ASN A 52 -9.05 3.27 -9.15
C ASN A 52 -8.10 2.18 -8.63
N LEU A 53 -8.13 1.91 -7.31
CA LEU A 53 -7.17 1.04 -6.63
C LEU A 53 -7.49 -0.48 -6.68
N ARG A 54 -8.59 -0.91 -7.30
CA ARG A 54 -8.99 -2.33 -7.31
C ARG A 54 -7.93 -3.27 -7.90
N GLU A 55 -7.28 -2.85 -8.98
CA GLU A 55 -6.20 -3.63 -9.59
C GLU A 55 -5.00 -3.73 -8.65
N LEU A 56 -4.66 -2.65 -7.94
CA LEU A 56 -3.59 -2.65 -6.95
C LEU A 56 -3.88 -3.64 -5.81
N ALA A 57 -5.11 -3.69 -5.31
CA ALA A 57 -5.51 -4.68 -4.30
C ALA A 57 -5.33 -6.12 -4.81
N THR A 58 -5.68 -6.36 -6.08
CA THR A 58 -5.48 -7.66 -6.74
C THR A 58 -3.99 -8.00 -6.83
N LEU A 59 -3.15 -7.04 -7.23
CA LEU A 59 -1.70 -7.22 -7.31
C LEU A 59 -1.07 -7.53 -5.96
N PHE A 60 -1.57 -6.94 -4.87
CA PHE A 60 -1.16 -7.31 -3.51
C PHE A 60 -1.55 -8.76 -3.18
N GLY A 61 -2.78 -9.18 -3.51
CA GLY A 61 -3.23 -10.57 -3.31
C GLY A 61 -2.43 -11.60 -4.09
N LEU A 62 -1.88 -11.20 -5.24
CA LEU A 62 -1.00 -12.04 -6.08
C LEU A 62 0.49 -11.90 -5.70
N ALA A 63 0.81 -11.21 -4.61
CA ALA A 63 2.17 -10.90 -4.19
C ALA A 63 3.05 -10.33 -5.32
N SER A 64 2.49 -9.44 -6.14
CA SER A 64 3.11 -8.97 -7.39
C SER A 64 3.60 -7.52 -7.32
N VAL A 65 3.24 -6.77 -6.27
CA VAL A 65 3.73 -5.42 -6.05
C VAL A 65 5.15 -5.48 -5.47
N ARG A 66 6.11 -4.78 -6.10
CA ARG A 66 7.49 -4.70 -5.58
C ARG A 66 7.70 -3.45 -4.73
N TRP A 67 7.15 -2.34 -5.21
CA TRP A 67 7.17 -1.09 -4.49
C TRP A 67 6.07 -0.17 -5.01
N LEU A 68 5.71 0.82 -4.20
CA LEU A 68 4.82 1.90 -4.59
C LEU A 68 5.18 3.17 -3.83
N GLU A 69 4.77 4.31 -4.37
CA GLU A 69 4.98 5.63 -3.78
C GLU A 69 3.72 6.49 -3.88
N GLU A 70 3.60 7.47 -3.00
CA GLU A 70 2.59 8.52 -3.12
C GLU A 70 2.85 9.36 -4.37
N ALA A 71 1.78 9.76 -5.05
CA ALA A 71 1.87 10.66 -6.19
C ALA A 71 2.42 12.02 -5.73
N ASP A 72 3.40 12.55 -6.48
CA ASP A 72 3.92 13.89 -6.22
C ASP A 72 2.83 14.94 -6.50
N PRO A 73 2.44 15.76 -5.50
CA PRO A 73 1.44 16.81 -5.70
C PRO A 73 1.87 17.87 -6.72
N ARG A 74 3.17 17.97 -7.04
CA ARG A 74 3.73 18.84 -8.08
C ARG A 74 3.77 18.17 -9.45
N GLY A 75 3.44 16.89 -9.54
CA GLY A 75 3.39 16.12 -10.78
C GLY A 75 2.27 16.59 -11.70
N ARG A 76 2.34 16.18 -12.98
CA ARG A 76 1.22 16.39 -13.90
C ARG A 76 -0.01 15.66 -13.37
N ARG A 77 -1.14 16.39 -13.29
CA ARG A 77 -2.45 15.79 -12.99
C ARG A 77 -2.71 14.61 -13.92
N ARG A 78 -2.95 13.45 -13.32
CA ARG A 78 -3.37 12.25 -14.05
C ARG A 78 -4.88 12.34 -14.37
N PRO A 79 -5.32 11.76 -15.51
CA PRO A 79 -6.73 11.62 -15.81
C PRO A 79 -7.49 10.96 -14.66
N GLU A 80 -8.77 11.31 -14.48
CA GLU A 80 -9.58 10.78 -13.38
C GLU A 80 -9.79 9.26 -13.45
N SER A 81 -9.79 8.71 -14.66
CA SER A 81 -9.85 7.27 -14.90
C SER A 81 -8.55 6.52 -14.59
N SER A 82 -7.44 7.24 -14.32
CA SER A 82 -6.16 6.60 -14.02
C SER A 82 -6.05 6.21 -12.56
N ALA A 83 -5.36 5.10 -12.29
CA ALA A 83 -5.01 4.73 -10.93
C ALA A 83 -3.94 5.67 -10.36
N GLU A 84 -4.16 6.11 -9.12
CA GLU A 84 -3.27 7.04 -8.44
C GLU A 84 -3.33 6.85 -6.94
N ILE A 85 -2.16 6.76 -6.31
CA ILE A 85 -2.01 6.67 -4.86
C ILE A 85 -1.79 8.09 -4.34
N MET A 86 -2.73 8.59 -3.56
CA MET A 86 -2.68 9.95 -3.02
C MET A 86 -2.00 10.00 -1.66
N LYS A 87 -2.18 8.95 -0.86
CA LYS A 87 -1.66 8.89 0.50
C LYS A 87 -1.43 7.46 0.95
N ILE A 88 -0.37 7.25 1.71
CA ILE A 88 -0.04 6.00 2.39
C ILE A 88 0.11 6.34 3.87
N ASN A 89 -0.79 5.81 4.69
CA ASN A 89 -0.69 5.90 6.15
C ASN A 89 -0.21 4.56 6.71
N VAL A 90 0.72 4.61 7.66
CA VAL A 90 1.28 3.41 8.31
C VAL A 90 1.17 3.59 9.81
N GLU A 91 0.35 2.74 10.43
CA GLU A 91 0.06 2.78 11.86
C GLU A 91 0.53 1.49 12.52
N THR A 92 1.45 1.61 13.46
CA THR A 92 1.90 0.47 14.27
C THR A 92 1.10 0.41 15.55
N VAL A 93 0.33 -0.66 15.72
CA VAL A 93 -0.37 -0.96 16.97
C VAL A 93 0.59 -1.77 17.82
N GLN A 94 1.20 -1.12 18.82
CA GLN A 94 1.93 -1.83 19.86
C GLN A 94 0.94 -2.68 20.66
N ALA A 95 1.22 -3.97 20.81
CA ALA A 95 0.59 -4.76 21.84
C ALA A 95 1.03 -4.16 23.19
N ALA A 96 0.05 -3.76 24.00
CA ALA A 96 0.26 -3.26 25.35
C ALA A 96 0.83 -4.36 26.27
#